data_AF-A0A519CZY0-F1
#
_entry.id   AF-A0A519CZY0-F1
#
_cell.length_a   1.000
_cell.length_b   1.000
_cell.length_c   1.000
_cell.angle_alpha   90.00
_cell.angle_beta   90.00
_cell.angle_gamma   90.00
#
_symmetry.space_group_name_H-M   'P 1'
#
loop_
_entity.id
_entity.type
_entity.pdbx_description
1 polymer ?
#
loop_
_entity_poly.entity_id
_entity_poly.type
_entity_poly.pdbx_seq_one_letter_code
_entity_poly.pdbx_strand_id
1 'polypeptide(L)'
;MPVSGSVAGVNLDADTEGTPVDSIVRDNISFDFKVWNVSVSLTEDAIGNNTSVAISTQICVNSGFCHTPATMTLEEIANGTYSGSVTPMDDHTYINWRIILSYEDNTTERLPASGWSKIWSDCWLDLHSEPPLWGGNGCPEEVDDEGFLPSIGVLGTTATLMLAGATYINRKNKD
;
A
#
# COMPACT_ATOMS: atom_id res chain seq x y z
N MET A 1 18.11 2.28 -15.55
CA MET A 1 16.64 2.15 -15.48
C MET A 1 16.26 1.98 -14.01
N PRO A 2 15.14 2.56 -13.57
CA PRO A 2 14.93 3.08 -12.21
C PRO A 2 14.75 1.98 -11.16
N VAL A 3 14.93 2.38 -9.90
CA VAL A 3 14.70 1.59 -8.68
C VAL A 3 13.44 0.73 -8.79
N SER A 4 13.56 -0.55 -8.41
CA SER A 4 12.45 -1.48 -8.26
C SER A 4 11.51 -0.98 -7.13
N GLY A 5 10.73 0.05 -7.43
CA GLY A 5 9.78 0.67 -6.51
C GLY A 5 8.53 -0.18 -6.42
N SER A 6 8.08 -0.43 -5.18
CA SER A 6 6.82 -1.14 -4.92
C SER A 6 5.67 -0.48 -5.69
N VAL A 7 4.91 -1.25 -6.45
CA VAL A 7 3.70 -0.77 -7.14
C VAL A 7 2.61 -0.52 -6.10
N ALA A 8 1.90 0.61 -6.23
CA ALA A 8 0.81 0.95 -5.33
C ALA A 8 -0.30 -0.11 -5.35
N GLY A 9 -0.85 -0.44 -4.18
CA GLY A 9 -1.85 -1.50 -4.01
C GLY A 9 -1.34 -2.94 -4.17
N VAL A 10 -0.06 -3.15 -4.49
CA VAL A 10 0.53 -4.48 -4.63
C VAL A 10 1.34 -4.81 -3.38
N ASN A 11 0.95 -5.87 -2.68
CA ASN A 11 1.65 -6.35 -1.50
C ASN A 11 3.07 -6.81 -1.87
N LEU A 12 4.02 -6.58 -0.97
CA LEU A 12 5.40 -6.98 -1.11
C LEU A 12 5.78 -7.85 0.10
N ASP A 13 6.22 -9.07 -0.16
CA ASP A 13 6.73 -9.97 0.87
C ASP A 13 8.25 -9.99 0.90
N ALA A 14 8.79 -10.48 2.02
CA ALA A 14 10.19 -10.80 2.11
C ALA A 14 10.46 -12.10 1.36
N ASP A 15 11.57 -12.15 0.63
CA ASP A 15 12.10 -13.39 0.11
C ASP A 15 12.63 -14.24 1.27
N THR A 16 12.23 -15.51 1.30
CA THR A 16 12.64 -16.48 2.32
C THR A 16 13.67 -17.47 1.80
N GLU A 17 13.96 -17.46 0.49
CA GLU A 17 14.89 -18.42 -0.12
C GLU A 17 16.30 -18.26 0.46
N GLY A 18 16.87 -19.36 0.95
CA GLY A 18 18.20 -19.37 1.57
C GLY A 18 18.27 -18.70 2.95
N THR A 19 17.12 -18.35 3.53
CA THR A 19 17.03 -17.75 4.87
C THR A 19 16.61 -18.81 5.90
N PRO A 20 16.76 -18.55 7.21
CA PRO A 20 16.24 -19.42 8.27
C PRO A 20 14.71 -19.50 8.37
N VAL A 21 13.98 -18.70 7.59
CA VAL A 21 12.51 -18.69 7.54
C VAL A 21 12.03 -19.69 6.51
N ASP A 22 11.20 -20.64 6.94
CA ASP A 22 10.56 -21.63 6.08
C ASP A 22 9.36 -21.03 5.33
N SER A 23 8.46 -20.37 6.06
CA SER A 23 7.24 -19.81 5.47
C SER A 23 6.69 -18.62 6.24
N ILE A 24 5.93 -17.79 5.53
CA ILE A 24 5.24 -16.62 6.06
C ILE A 24 3.77 -16.71 5.65
N VAL A 25 2.87 -16.61 6.64
CA VAL A 25 1.43 -16.59 6.44
C VAL A 25 0.89 -15.29 7.03
N ARG A 26 0.14 -14.52 6.25
CA ARG A 26 -0.43 -13.24 6.71
C ARG A 26 -1.73 -12.93 6.01
N ASP A 27 -2.49 -12.00 6.58
CA ASP A 27 -3.66 -11.44 5.92
C ASP A 27 -3.22 -10.66 4.66
N ASN A 28 -4.04 -10.72 3.60
CA ASN A 28 -3.74 -10.12 2.30
C ASN A 28 -4.23 -8.68 2.13
N ILE A 29 -5.08 -8.23 3.03
CA ILE A 29 -5.62 -6.87 3.06
C ILE A 29 -5.67 -6.46 4.52
N SER A 30 -5.28 -5.23 4.82
CA SER A 30 -5.46 -4.63 6.14
C SER A 30 -6.66 -3.68 6.14
N PHE A 31 -7.31 -3.51 7.28
CA PHE A 31 -8.47 -2.63 7.43
C PHE A 31 -8.31 -1.78 8.67
N ASP A 32 -8.85 -0.57 8.62
CA ASP A 32 -8.79 0.37 9.72
C ASP A 32 -9.45 -0.25 10.94
N PHE A 33 -8.77 -0.14 12.08
CA PHE A 33 -9.24 -0.67 13.37
C PHE A 33 -9.50 -2.19 13.41
N LYS A 34 -9.10 -2.96 12.39
CA LYS A 34 -9.15 -4.43 12.43
C LYS A 34 -7.77 -5.01 12.60
N VAL A 35 -7.75 -6.19 13.23
CA VAL A 35 -6.52 -6.93 13.47
C VAL A 35 -5.97 -7.44 12.13
N TRP A 36 -4.71 -7.14 11.85
CA TRP A 36 -3.90 -7.77 10.79
C TRP A 36 -2.96 -8.78 11.42
N ASN A 37 -2.99 -10.02 10.92
CA ASN A 37 -2.23 -11.13 11.46
C ASN A 37 -1.06 -11.51 10.55
N VAL A 38 0.04 -11.93 11.17
CA VAL A 38 1.20 -12.50 10.50
C VAL A 38 1.79 -13.62 11.36
N SER A 39 2.15 -14.71 10.69
CA SER A 39 2.85 -15.84 11.28
C SER A 39 4.06 -16.20 10.43
N VAL A 40 5.13 -16.58 11.12
CA VAL A 40 6.42 -16.94 10.54
C VAL A 40 6.84 -18.29 11.11
N SER A 41 7.15 -19.23 10.24
CA SER A 41 7.71 -20.53 10.60
C SER A 41 9.21 -20.55 10.29
N LEU A 42 10.00 -21.04 11.24
CA LEU A 42 11.43 -21.26 11.08
C LEU A 42 11.72 -22.66 10.54
N THR A 43 12.84 -22.81 9.86
CA THR A 43 13.36 -24.12 9.43
C THR A 43 13.82 -24.96 10.63
N GLU A 44 13.86 -26.28 10.48
CA GLU A 44 14.33 -27.19 11.55
C GLU A 44 15.76 -26.87 12.01
N ASP A 45 16.65 -26.51 11.07
CA ASP A 45 18.03 -26.10 11.39
C ASP A 45 18.06 -24.82 12.23
N ALA A 46 17.21 -23.84 11.92
CA ALA A 46 17.12 -22.60 12.66
C ALA A 46 16.64 -22.81 14.10
N ILE A 47 15.65 -23.70 14.28
CA ILE A 47 15.15 -24.13 15.59
C ILE A 47 16.27 -24.84 16.37
N GLY A 48 16.98 -25.77 15.73
CA GLY A 48 18.10 -26.50 16.35
C GLY A 48 19.27 -25.61 16.78
N ASN A 49 19.47 -24.48 16.09
CA ASN A 49 20.49 -23.48 16.38
C ASN A 49 19.99 -22.34 17.30
N ASN A 50 18.84 -22.49 17.97
CA ASN A 50 18.26 -21.50 18.87
C ASN A 50 18.06 -20.10 18.23
N THR A 51 17.70 -20.06 16.94
CA THR A 51 17.38 -18.80 16.26
C THR A 51 16.06 -18.25 16.81
N SER A 52 16.04 -16.97 17.18
CA SER A 52 14.84 -16.29 17.65
C SER A 52 14.30 -15.32 16.60
N VAL A 53 12.99 -15.11 16.61
CA VAL A 53 12.31 -14.25 15.65
C VAL A 53 11.60 -13.09 16.35
N ALA A 54 11.67 -11.92 15.73
CA ALA A 54 10.84 -10.76 16.05
C ALA A 54 10.29 -10.16 14.76
N ILE A 55 9.13 -9.50 14.84
CA ILE A 55 8.54 -8.77 13.72
C ILE A 55 8.48 -7.30 14.10
N SER A 56 8.97 -6.42 13.23
CA SER A 56 8.81 -4.98 13.38
C SER A 56 7.83 -4.47 12.34
N THR A 57 6.90 -3.62 12.78
CA THR A 57 5.86 -3.02 11.94
C THR A 57 5.91 -1.50 12.01
N GLN A 58 5.54 -0.83 10.92
CA GLN A 58 5.37 0.60 10.81
C GLN A 58 4.10 0.88 10.01
N ILE A 59 3.14 1.59 10.62
CA ILE A 59 1.90 1.99 9.97
C ILE A 59 2.13 3.34 9.28
N CYS A 60 1.70 3.46 8.02
CA CYS A 60 1.70 4.70 7.27
C CYS A 60 0.26 5.09 6.94
N VAL A 61 -0.02 6.39 6.92
CA VAL A 61 -1.36 6.96 6.65
C VAL A 61 -1.43 7.66 5.29
N ASN A 62 -2.64 7.83 4.75
CA ASN A 62 -2.86 8.36 3.40
C ASN A 62 -2.29 9.77 3.20
N SER A 63 -2.13 10.56 4.26
CA SER A 63 -1.42 11.85 4.23
C SER A 63 0.10 11.75 3.96
N GLY A 64 0.65 10.54 3.88
CA GLY A 64 2.07 10.28 3.55
C GLY A 64 2.99 10.17 4.77
N PHE A 65 2.46 10.34 5.98
CA PHE A 65 3.22 10.17 7.22
C PHE A 65 3.27 8.70 7.64
N CYS A 66 4.41 8.30 8.20
CA CYS A 66 4.60 6.98 8.80
C CYS A 66 4.92 7.11 10.28
N HIS A 67 4.29 6.30 11.11
CA HIS A 67 4.59 6.23 12.54
C HIS A 67 5.97 5.63 12.79
N THR A 68 6.50 5.80 13.99
CA THR A 68 7.75 5.11 14.37
C THR A 68 7.55 3.60 14.33
N PRO A 69 8.51 2.83 13.79
CA PRO A 69 8.42 1.38 13.84
C PRO A 69 8.31 0.85 15.28
N ALA A 70 7.47 -0.16 15.47
CA ALA A 70 7.28 -0.86 16.73
C ALA A 70 7.56 -2.35 16.56
N THR A 71 8.03 -3.00 17.61
CA THR A 71 8.18 -4.47 17.64
C THR A 71 6.84 -5.08 18.07
N MET A 72 6.39 -6.05 17.30
CA MET A 72 5.19 -6.84 17.57
C MET A 72 5.48 -7.91 18.62
N THR A 73 4.54 -8.10 19.56
CA THR A 73 4.59 -9.25 20.47
C THR A 73 4.21 -10.51 19.69
N LEU A 74 5.05 -11.54 19.79
CA LEU A 74 4.81 -12.83 19.14
C LEU A 74 4.53 -13.92 20.17
N GLU A 75 3.66 -14.84 19.80
CA GLU A 75 3.37 -16.07 20.54
C GLU A 75 3.78 -17.27 19.68
N GLU A 76 4.43 -18.25 20.29
CA GLU A 76 4.73 -19.51 19.62
C GLU A 76 3.48 -20.39 19.60
N ILE A 77 2.92 -20.61 18.41
CA ILE A 77 1.67 -21.34 18.22
C ILE A 77 1.89 -22.82 17.83
N ALA A 78 3.09 -23.14 17.34
CA ALA A 78 3.60 -24.48 17.10
C ALA A 78 5.14 -24.44 17.14
N ASN A 79 5.80 -25.59 17.21
CA ASN A 79 7.27 -25.66 17.30
C ASN A 79 7.95 -24.84 16.19
N GLY A 80 8.62 -23.74 16.56
CA GLY A 80 9.29 -22.83 15.64
C GLY A 80 8.36 -21.98 14.76
N THR A 81 7.07 -21.93 15.05
CA THR A 81 6.08 -21.09 14.36
C THR A 81 5.54 -20.05 15.31
N TYR A 82 5.78 -18.79 14.96
CA TYR A 82 5.43 -17.63 15.77
C TYR A 82 4.35 -16.82 15.08
N SER A 83 3.37 -16.35 15.84
CA SER A 83 2.25 -15.55 15.34
C SER A 83 2.13 -14.26 16.13
N GLY A 84 1.79 -13.19 15.44
CA GLY A 84 1.52 -11.89 16.04
C GLY A 84 0.49 -11.11 15.26
N SER A 85 0.09 -10.00 15.83
CA SER A 85 -0.87 -9.12 15.17
C SER A 85 -0.67 -7.65 15.53
N VAL A 86 -1.20 -6.77 14.68
CA VAL A 86 -1.28 -5.33 14.92
C VAL A 86 -2.64 -4.83 14.45
N THR A 87 -3.16 -3.81 15.13
CA THR A 87 -4.38 -3.13 14.72
C THR A 87 -4.00 -1.74 14.19
N PRO A 88 -4.17 -1.48 12.88
CA PRO A 88 -3.96 -0.16 12.31
C PRO A 88 -4.96 0.87 12.85
N MET A 89 -4.54 2.13 12.80
CA MET A 89 -5.43 3.27 13.08
C MET A 89 -6.20 3.68 11.83
N ASP A 90 -7.10 4.65 11.98
CA ASP A 90 -7.83 5.27 10.86
C ASP A 90 -6.88 5.81 9.79
N ASP A 91 -7.36 5.82 8.55
CA ASP A 91 -6.70 6.43 7.40
C ASP A 91 -5.33 5.80 7.08
N HIS A 92 -5.10 4.53 7.46
CA HIS A 92 -3.83 3.86 7.14
C HIS A 92 -3.80 3.44 5.67
N THR A 93 -2.70 3.76 5.01
CA THR A 93 -2.47 3.40 3.59
C THR A 93 -1.87 2.00 3.45
N TYR A 94 -0.92 1.67 4.32
CA TYR A 94 -0.24 0.38 4.33
C TYR A 94 0.48 0.16 5.66
N ILE A 95 0.76 -1.11 5.95
CA ILE A 95 1.64 -1.53 7.04
C ILE A 95 2.95 -2.00 6.42
N ASN A 96 4.04 -1.30 6.71
CA ASN A 96 5.38 -1.82 6.49
C ASN A 96 5.68 -2.85 7.59
N TRP A 97 6.28 -3.96 7.22
CA TRP A 97 6.71 -4.97 8.19
C TRP A 97 8.03 -5.62 7.77
N ARG A 98 8.74 -6.20 8.73
CA ARG A 98 9.97 -6.96 8.47
C ARG A 98 10.22 -7.95 9.59
N ILE A 99 10.86 -9.05 9.24
CA ILE A 99 11.32 -10.05 10.19
C ILE A 99 12.73 -9.67 10.65
N ILE A 100 13.00 -9.87 11.93
CA ILE A 100 14.32 -9.73 12.55
C ILE A 100 14.65 -11.09 13.17
N LEU A 101 15.69 -11.72 12.64
CA LEU A 101 16.22 -12.97 13.18
C LEU A 101 17.39 -12.63 14.09
N SER A 102 17.47 -13.26 15.25
CA SER A 102 18.62 -13.14 16.16
C SER A 102 19.20 -14.51 16.44
N TYR A 103 20.50 -14.63 16.28
CA TYR A 103 21.26 -15.87 16.41
C TYR A 103 21.93 -15.98 17.78
N GLU A 104 22.40 -17.18 18.14
CA GLU A 104 23.05 -17.44 19.44
C GLU A 104 24.31 -16.58 19.67
N ASP A 105 25.02 -16.22 18.60
CA ASP A 105 26.19 -15.34 18.65
C ASP A 105 25.85 -13.84 18.82
N ASN A 106 24.57 -13.51 19.03
CA ASN A 106 23.99 -12.16 19.12
C ASN A 106 24.08 -11.34 17.84
N THR A 107 24.35 -11.96 16.69
CA THR A 107 24.18 -11.31 15.40
C THR A 107 22.69 -11.28 15.02
N THR A 108 22.34 -10.33 14.14
CA THR A 108 20.96 -10.18 13.66
C THR A 108 20.91 -10.05 12.16
N GLU A 109 19.84 -10.58 11.60
CA GLU A 109 19.50 -10.46 10.18
C GLU A 109 18.09 -9.88 10.04
N ARG A 110 17.84 -9.17 8.94
CA ARG A 110 16.52 -8.62 8.62
C ARG A 110 16.03 -9.19 7.32
N LEU A 111 14.73 -9.49 7.25
CA LEU A 111 14.05 -9.89 6.03
C LEU A 111 12.90 -8.91 5.75
N PRO A 112 12.93 -8.18 4.62
CA PRO A 112 14.03 -8.13 3.65
C PRO A 112 15.30 -7.48 4.22
N ALA A 113 16.46 -7.79 3.64
CA ALA A 113 17.76 -7.26 4.07
C ALA A 113 17.85 -5.72 3.99
N SER A 114 17.09 -5.14 3.06
CA SER A 114 16.92 -3.70 2.90
C SER A 114 15.45 -3.34 2.68
N GLY A 115 15.03 -2.16 3.14
CA GLY A 115 13.64 -1.72 3.02
C GLY A 115 12.70 -2.45 3.98
N TRP A 116 11.49 -2.69 3.49
CA TRP A 116 10.36 -3.27 4.22
C TRP A 116 9.52 -4.13 3.28
N SER A 117 8.94 -5.19 3.83
CA SER A 117 7.74 -5.80 3.27
C SER A 117 6.56 -4.86 3.48
N LYS A 118 5.51 -4.99 2.67
CA LYS A 118 4.37 -4.07 2.67
C LYS A 118 3.06 -4.82 2.44
N ILE A 119 2.06 -4.47 3.25
CA ILE A 119 0.66 -4.85 3.02
C ILE A 119 -0.19 -3.59 2.87
N TRP A 120 -1.00 -3.53 1.83
CA TRP A 120 -1.88 -2.39 1.59
C TRP A 120 -3.20 -2.52 2.38
N SER A 121 -3.80 -1.38 2.70
CA SER A 121 -5.16 -1.33 3.23
C SER A 121 -6.19 -1.61 2.14
N ASP A 122 -7.46 -1.75 2.51
CA ASP A 122 -8.56 -1.75 1.55
C ASP A 122 -8.94 -0.33 1.09
N CYS A 123 -8.33 0.72 1.65
CA CYS A 123 -8.40 2.08 1.14
C CYS A 123 -7.06 2.82 1.29
N TRP A 124 -6.36 3.02 0.17
CA TRP A 124 -5.05 3.64 0.16
C TRP A 124 -4.94 4.75 -0.88
N LEU A 125 -4.09 5.74 -0.59
CA LEU A 125 -3.72 6.82 -1.50
C LEU A 125 -2.28 6.66 -1.98
N ASP A 126 -2.08 6.58 -3.30
CA ASP A 126 -0.76 6.74 -3.91
C ASP A 126 -0.47 8.22 -4.15
N LEU A 127 0.40 8.79 -3.31
CA LEU A 127 0.87 10.17 -3.45
C LEU A 127 1.95 10.36 -4.52
N HIS A 128 2.49 9.28 -5.10
CA HIS A 128 3.54 9.36 -6.12
C HIS A 128 2.97 9.34 -7.54
N SER A 129 1.68 9.03 -7.69
CA SER A 129 0.99 9.18 -8.96
C SER A 129 0.60 10.64 -9.16
N GLU A 130 0.52 11.06 -10.43
CA GLU A 130 0.11 12.41 -10.81
C GLU A 130 -1.12 12.31 -11.73
N PRO A 131 -2.34 12.66 -11.25
CA PRO A 131 -2.67 13.10 -9.89
C PRO A 131 -2.58 11.96 -8.85
N PRO A 132 -2.62 12.26 -7.54
CA PRO A 132 -2.74 11.23 -6.50
C PRO A 132 -3.93 10.30 -6.78
N LEU A 133 -3.73 9.00 -6.64
CA LEU A 133 -4.71 7.98 -6.98
C LEU A 133 -5.14 7.22 -5.73
N TRP A 134 -6.43 7.21 -5.47
CA TRP A 134 -7.05 6.32 -4.50
C TRP A 134 -7.21 4.93 -5.09
N GLY A 135 -7.00 3.91 -4.25
CA GLY A 135 -7.19 2.52 -4.62
C GLY A 135 -7.67 1.67 -3.46
N GLY A 136 -8.19 0.49 -3.80
CA GLY A 136 -8.90 -0.37 -2.87
C GLY A 136 -10.42 -0.23 -2.99
N ASN A 137 -11.15 -1.01 -2.19
CA ASN A 137 -12.62 -1.10 -2.25
C ASN A 137 -13.32 -0.52 -1.02
N GLY A 138 -12.55 -0.13 0.00
CA GLY A 138 -13.04 0.36 1.29
C GLY A 138 -13.00 1.88 1.42
N CYS A 139 -12.64 2.61 0.37
CA CYS A 139 -12.60 4.06 0.44
C CYS A 139 -14.02 4.64 0.55
N PRO A 140 -14.20 5.74 1.31
CA PRO A 140 -15.46 6.47 1.31
C PRO A 140 -15.83 6.78 -0.14
N GLU A 141 -17.05 6.43 -0.54
CA GLU A 141 -17.58 6.91 -1.81
C GLU A 141 -17.56 8.44 -1.77
N GLU A 142 -17.02 9.06 -2.82
CA GLU A 142 -17.18 10.50 -2.97
C GLU A 142 -18.68 10.78 -2.98
N VAL A 143 -19.17 11.50 -1.98
CA VAL A 143 -20.55 11.97 -1.97
C VAL A 143 -20.66 12.88 -3.17
N ASP A 144 -21.46 12.47 -4.15
CA ASP A 144 -21.75 13.23 -5.37
C ASP A 144 -22.57 14.47 -4.97
N ASP A 145 -21.92 15.45 -4.35
CA ASP A 145 -22.43 16.80 -4.29
C ASP A 145 -22.30 17.35 -5.71
N GLU A 146 -23.42 17.33 -6.44
CA GLU A 146 -23.56 17.95 -7.74
C GLU A 146 -23.03 19.39 -7.70
N GLY A 147 -21.77 19.54 -8.13
CA GLY A 147 -21.07 20.81 -8.21
C GLY A 147 -19.87 20.90 -7.28
N PHE A 148 -18.72 20.38 -7.70
CA PHE A 148 -17.59 21.20 -8.17
C PHE A 148 -16.35 20.31 -8.41
N LEU A 149 -16.17 19.87 -9.67
CA LEU A 149 -14.93 19.65 -10.44
C LEU A 149 -14.91 18.29 -11.17
N PRO A 150 -14.72 18.27 -12.51
CA PRO A 150 -14.81 17.05 -13.30
C PRO A 150 -13.52 16.24 -13.20
N SER A 151 -13.59 15.06 -12.62
CA SER A 151 -12.69 13.95 -12.93
C SER A 151 -13.09 13.35 -14.28
N ILE A 152 -12.71 14.00 -15.39
CA ILE A 152 -12.83 13.39 -16.72
C ILE A 152 -11.47 13.44 -17.40
N GLY A 153 -10.84 12.27 -17.48
CA GLY A 153 -9.91 11.99 -18.56
C GLY A 153 -10.64 12.12 -19.90
N VAL A 154 -10.07 12.94 -20.79
CA VAL A 154 -10.34 13.02 -22.23
C VAL A 154 -11.71 13.61 -22.63
N LEU A 155 -11.70 14.89 -23.04
CA LEU A 155 -11.95 15.33 -24.42
C LEU A 155 -11.64 16.83 -24.52
N GLY A 156 -10.52 17.17 -25.17
CA GLY A 156 -10.23 18.54 -25.55
C GLY A 156 -11.14 18.96 -26.71
N THR A 157 -12.09 19.84 -26.45
CA THR A 157 -12.68 20.68 -27.51
C THR A 157 -12.55 22.13 -27.11
N THR A 158 -11.63 22.81 -27.80
CA THR A 158 -11.37 24.24 -27.71
C THR A 158 -12.62 25.03 -28.10
N ALA A 159 -13.13 25.84 -27.17
CA ALA A 159 -14.09 26.89 -27.49
C ALA A 159 -13.34 28.04 -28.17
N THR A 160 -13.68 28.35 -29.42
CA THR A 160 -13.29 29.63 -30.05
C THR A 160 -14.55 30.48 -30.25
N LEU A 161 -14.63 31.55 -29.47
CA LEU A 161 -15.50 32.70 -29.73
C LEU A 161 -14.90 33.51 -30.87
N MET A 162 -15.65 33.72 -31.97
CA MET A 162 -15.44 34.87 -32.85
C MET A 162 -16.75 35.61 -33.07
N LEU A 163 -16.70 36.91 -32.74
CA LEU A 163 -17.75 37.89 -32.93
C LEU A 163 -17.83 38.36 -34.40
N ALA A 164 -19.07 38.64 -34.81
CA ALA A 164 -19.53 39.66 -35.77
C ALA A 164 -19.22 39.52 -37.29
N GLY A 165 -20.30 39.61 -38.09
CA GLY A 165 -20.26 39.87 -39.53
C GLY A 165 -21.63 40.25 -40.07
N ALA A 166 -21.74 41.47 -40.60
CA ALA A 166 -22.97 42.18 -40.95
C ALA A 166 -23.77 41.61 -42.15
N THR A 167 -25.08 41.88 -42.10
CA THR A 167 -26.09 42.01 -43.16
C THR A 167 -25.72 41.61 -44.61
N TYR A 168 -26.47 40.67 -45.18
CA TYR A 168 -26.60 40.51 -46.64
C TYR A 168 -28.07 40.52 -47.08
N ILE A 169 -28.36 41.48 -47.97
CA ILE A 169 -29.65 41.80 -48.58
C ILE A 169 -30.01 40.71 -49.60
N ASN A 170 -31.18 40.07 -49.48
CA ASN A 170 -31.68 39.21 -50.54
C ASN A 170 -32.67 39.98 -51.42
N ARG A 171 -32.17 40.43 -52.57
CA ARG A 171 -32.95 40.91 -53.71
C ARG A 171 -33.35 39.68 -54.53
N LYS A 172 -34.62 39.34 -54.56
CA LYS A 172 -35.18 38.50 -55.64
C LYS A 172 -36.42 39.15 -56.24
N ASN A 173 -36.22 39.63 -57.46
CA ASN A 173 -37.25 39.84 -58.46
C ASN A 173 -38.05 38.54 -58.62
N LYS A 174 -39.37 38.68 -58.74
CA LYS A 174 -40.26 37.63 -59.22
C LYS A 174 -40.77 38.12 -60.57
N ASP A 175 -40.50 37.34 -61.61
CA ASP A 175 -41.04 37.51 -62.95
C ASP A 175 -42.58 37.47 -62.94
#